data_AF-A0A4D4MV49-F1
#
_entry.id   AF-A0A4D4MV49-F1
#
_cell.length_a   1.000
_cell.length_b   1.000
_cell.length_c   1.000
_cell.angle_alpha   90.00
_cell.angle_beta   90.00
_cell.angle_gamma   90.00
#
_symmetry.space_group_name_H-M   'P 1'
#
loop_
_entity.id
_entity.type
_entity.pdbx_description
1 polymer ?
#
loop_
_entity_poly.entity_id
_entity_poly.type
_entity_poly.pdbx_seq_one_letter_code
_entity_poly.pdbx_strand_id
1 'polypeptide(L)'
;MSDAERAREWAISRQWPGDAVHALCAVLRSRGRTLGVVTFLRGAGRSQFERADAVYAEDVAVRIAAALDLAGLAGLAGPAGER
;
A
#
# COMPACT_ATOMS: atom_id res chain seq x y z
N MET A 1 9.35 12.49 21.74
CA MET A 1 9.29 12.31 20.28
C MET A 1 7.99 12.93 19.78
N SER A 2 8.09 13.93 18.92
CA SER A 2 6.98 14.58 18.24
C SER A 2 6.29 13.62 17.26
N ASP A 3 5.05 13.92 16.89
CA ASP A 3 4.32 13.12 15.90
C ASP A 3 5.01 13.13 14.52
N ALA A 4 5.69 14.21 14.16
CA ALA A 4 6.48 14.30 12.94
C ALA A 4 7.67 13.33 12.95
N GLU A 5 8.37 13.22 14.07
CA GLU A 5 9.48 12.25 14.24
C GLU A 5 8.97 10.81 14.19
N ARG A 6 7.84 10.51 14.85
CA ARG A 6 7.19 9.19 14.79
C ARG A 6 6.79 8.81 13.36
N ALA A 7 6.21 9.75 12.61
CA ALA A 7 5.84 9.55 11.22
C ALA A 7 7.06 9.31 10.32
N ARG A 8 8.17 10.04 10.56
CA ARG A 8 9.44 9.87 9.84
C ARG A 8 10.03 8.48 10.08
N GLU A 9 10.10 8.02 11.33
CA GLU A 9 10.58 6.69 11.68
C GLU A 9 9.72 5.59 11.06
N TRP A 10 8.38 5.75 11.12
CA TRP A 10 7.45 4.82 10.50
C TRP A 10 7.66 4.73 8.97
N ALA A 11 7.87 5.86 8.30
CA ALA A 11 8.13 5.91 6.86
C ALA A 11 9.47 5.25 6.50
N ILE A 12 10.52 5.50 7.28
CA ILE A 12 11.84 4.85 7.11
C ILE A 12 11.73 3.33 7.28
N SER A 13 11.02 2.85 8.30
CA SER A 13 10.81 1.41 8.53
C SER A 13 10.12 0.71 7.35
N ARG A 14 9.33 1.47 6.58
CA ARG A 14 8.61 1.01 5.38
C ARG A 14 9.32 1.37 4.08
N GLN A 15 10.56 1.87 4.17
CA GLN A 15 11.41 2.22 3.03
C GLN A 15 10.77 3.23 2.08
N TRP A 16 9.97 4.16 2.62
CA TRP A 16 9.40 5.23 1.80
C TRP A 16 10.52 6.12 1.24
N PRO A 17 10.41 6.58 -0.01
CA PRO A 17 11.32 7.59 -0.54
C PRO A 17 11.34 8.82 0.37
N GLY A 18 12.54 9.36 0.64
CA GLY A 18 12.70 10.47 1.58
C GLY A 18 12.05 11.78 1.13
N ASP A 19 11.72 11.89 -0.16
CA ASP A 19 11.08 13.01 -0.83
C ASP A 19 9.58 12.79 -1.10
N ALA A 20 8.98 11.69 -0.64
CA ALA A 20 7.57 11.40 -0.83
C ALA A 20 6.68 12.47 -0.15
N VAL A 21 5.84 13.13 -0.94
CA VAL A 21 4.92 14.19 -0.48
C VAL A 21 3.47 13.93 -0.86
N HIS A 22 3.23 13.01 -1.81
CA HIS A 22 1.89 12.59 -2.20
C HIS A 22 1.75 11.08 -1.99
N ALA A 23 0.64 10.67 -1.40
CA ALA A 23 0.30 9.26 -1.17
C ALA A 23 -1.11 8.96 -1.67
N LEU A 24 -1.28 7.80 -2.29
CA LEU A 24 -2.57 7.23 -2.66
C LEU A 24 -2.63 5.80 -2.11
N CYS A 25 -3.68 5.48 -1.37
CA CYS A 25 -3.87 4.18 -0.74
C CYS A 25 -5.09 3.48 -1.35
N ALA A 26 -4.93 2.22 -1.75
CA ALA A 26 -6.03 1.36 -2.20
C ALA A 26 -6.09 0.09 -1.35
N VAL A 27 -7.31 -0.29 -0.93
CA VAL A 27 -7.52 -1.45 -0.06
C VAL A 27 -7.48 -2.73 -0.87
N LEU A 28 -6.71 -3.72 -0.41
CA LEU A 28 -6.67 -5.05 -0.99
C LEU A 28 -7.84 -5.87 -0.43
N ARG A 29 -8.90 -6.06 -1.22
CA ARG A 29 -10.07 -6.84 -0.82
C ARG A 29 -10.25 -8.08 -1.69
N SER A 30 -10.46 -9.22 -1.05
CA SER A 30 -10.84 -10.48 -1.72
C SER A 30 -11.91 -11.20 -0.92
N ARG A 31 -12.96 -11.69 -1.59
CA ARG A 31 -14.11 -12.41 -0.99
C ARG A 31 -14.69 -11.74 0.27
N GLY A 32 -14.85 -10.41 0.22
CA GLY A 32 -15.38 -9.62 1.35
C GLY A 32 -14.41 -9.41 2.51
N ARG A 33 -13.17 -9.92 2.44
CA ARG A 33 -12.12 -9.75 3.46
C ARG A 33 -11.12 -8.70 3.02
N THR A 34 -10.64 -7.90 3.98
CA THR A 34 -9.51 -6.99 3.77
C THR A 34 -8.22 -7.75 4.04
N LEU A 35 -7.35 -7.83 3.04
CA LEU A 35 -6.05 -8.49 3.11
C LEU A 35 -4.92 -7.51 3.45
N GLY A 36 -5.12 -6.21 3.21
CA GLY A 36 -4.14 -5.17 3.46
C GLY A 36 -4.42 -3.91 2.66
N VAL A 37 -3.38 -3.08 2.49
CA VAL A 37 -3.41 -1.84 1.71
C VAL A 37 -2.16 -1.80 0.83
N VAL A 38 -2.33 -1.37 -0.41
CA VAL A 38 -1.21 -0.94 -1.27
C VAL A 38 -1.14 0.58 -1.25
N THR A 39 0.07 1.12 -1.05
CA THR A 39 0.32 2.56 -1.02
C THR A 39 1.25 2.95 -2.17
N PHE A 40 0.78 3.89 -2.99
CA PHE A 40 1.55 4.52 -4.05
C PHE A 40 2.10 5.85 -3.52
N LEU A 41 3.38 6.11 -3.80
CA LEU A 41 4.09 7.30 -3.32
C LEU A 41 4.64 8.09 -4.50
N ARG A 42 4.58 9.42 -4.40
CA ARG A 42 5.20 10.35 -5.36
C ARG A 42 5.96 11.43 -4.60
N GLY A 43 7.15 11.75 -5.10
CA GLY A 43 7.94 12.89 -4.64
C GLY A 43 7.47 14.22 -5.24
N ALA A 44 8.02 15.32 -4.75
CA ALA A 44 7.60 16.68 -5.12
C ALA A 44 7.80 17.04 -6.61
N GLY A 45 8.61 16.27 -7.33
CA GLY A 45 8.82 16.43 -8.77
C GLY A 45 7.68 15.88 -9.65
N ARG A 46 6.65 15.27 -9.06
CA ARG A 46 5.44 14.81 -9.78
C ARG A 46 4.20 15.45 -9.19
N SER A 47 3.17 15.62 -10.03
CA SER A 47 1.87 16.10 -9.58
C SER A 47 1.25 15.15 -8.56
N GLN A 48 0.35 15.72 -7.75
CA GLN A 48 -0.55 14.96 -6.88
C GLN A 48 -1.30 13.87 -7.66
N PHE A 49 -1.81 12.88 -6.93
CA PHE A 49 -2.64 11.83 -7.53
C PHE A 49 -4.00 12.40 -7.92
N GLU A 50 -4.43 12.08 -9.13
CA GLU A 50 -5.72 12.50 -9.67
C GLU A 50 -6.69 11.31 -9.74
N ARG A 51 -7.96 11.57 -10.08
CA ARG A 51 -8.99 10.53 -10.14
C ARG A 51 -8.59 9.34 -11.03
N ALA A 52 -7.93 9.59 -12.16
CA ALA A 52 -7.47 8.51 -13.04
C ALA A 52 -6.42 7.61 -12.38
N ASP A 53 -5.58 8.17 -11.49
CA ASP A 53 -4.63 7.37 -10.72
C ASP A 53 -5.35 6.47 -9.70
N ALA A 54 -6.44 6.96 -9.10
CA ALA A 54 -7.25 6.17 -8.17
C ALA A 54 -7.88 4.95 -8.85
N VAL A 55 -8.48 5.14 -10.04
CA VAL A 55 -9.04 4.03 -10.83
C VAL A 55 -7.96 2.99 -11.17
N TYR A 56 -6.78 3.46 -11.59
CA TYR A 56 -5.65 2.56 -11.85
C TYR A 56 -5.18 1.82 -10.58
N ALA A 57 -5.08 2.52 -9.45
CA ALA A 57 -4.68 1.93 -8.18
C ALA A 57 -5.68 0.87 -7.70
N GLU A 58 -6.98 1.09 -7.92
CA GLU A 58 -8.04 0.11 -7.64
C GLU A 58 -7.89 -1.15 -8.49
N ASP A 59 -7.65 -1.01 -9.81
CA ASP A 59 -7.40 -2.15 -10.70
C ASP A 59 -6.17 -2.97 -10.26
N VAL A 60 -5.08 -2.28 -9.90
CA VAL A 60 -3.87 -2.92 -9.36
C VAL A 60 -4.18 -3.62 -8.03
N ALA A 61 -4.95 -2.97 -7.15
CA ALA A 61 -5.33 -3.54 -5.85
C ALA A 61 -6.16 -4.83 -6.01
N VAL A 62 -7.10 -4.89 -6.95
CA VAL A 62 -7.87 -6.11 -7.26
C VAL A 62 -6.95 -7.25 -7.69
N ARG A 63 -5.98 -6.97 -8.57
CA ARG A 63 -5.02 -7.99 -9.06
C ARG A 63 -4.11 -8.49 -7.95
N ILE A 64 -3.57 -7.60 -7.11
CA ILE A 64 -2.74 -7.97 -5.96
C ILE A 64 -3.57 -8.79 -4.96
N ALA A 65 -4.79 -8.37 -4.66
CA ALA A 65 -5.66 -9.06 -3.72
C ALA A 65 -5.98 -10.49 -4.18
N ALA A 66 -6.23 -10.68 -5.48
CA ALA A 66 -6.44 -12.01 -6.05
C ALA A 66 -5.19 -12.90 -5.96
N ALA A 67 -4.00 -12.34 -6.22
CA ALA A 67 -2.74 -13.09 -6.13
C ALA A 67 -2.40 -13.50 -4.68
N LEU A 68 -2.57 -12.59 -3.71
CA LEU A 68 -2.36 -12.87 -2.29
C LEU A 68 -3.36 -13.91 -1.77
N ASP A 69 -4.62 -13.78 -2.16
CA ASP A 69 -5.67 -14.73 -1.79
C ASP A 69 -5.37 -16.14 -2.34
N LEU A 70 -4.94 -16.25 -3.60
CA LEU A 70 -4.51 -17.53 -4.19
C LEU A 70 -3.29 -18.11 -3.47
N ALA A 71 -2.27 -17.30 -3.17
CA ALA A 71 -1.08 -17.75 -2.45
C ALA A 71 -1.43 -18.23 -1.03
N GLY A 72 -2.38 -17.58 -0.36
CA GLY A 72 -2.91 -18.00 0.94
C GLY A 72 -3.62 -19.35 0.87
N LEU A 73 -4.43 -19.59 -0.17
CA LEU A 73 -5.07 -20.90 -0.39
C LEU A 73 -4.07 -22.01 -0.71
N ALA A 74 -2.99 -21.68 -1.41
CA ALA A 74 -1.94 -22.63 -1.77
C ALA A 74 -0.94 -22.90 -0.61
N GLY A 75 -1.10 -22.26 0.54
CA GLY A 75 -0.14 -22.35 1.66
C GLY A 75 1.23 -21.73 1.35
N LEU A 76 1.33 -20.94 0.29
CA LEU A 76 2.56 -20.27 -0.17
C LEU A 76 2.75 -18.92 0.51
N ALA A 77 1.69 -18.35 1.09
CA ALA A 77 1.79 -17.20 1.96
C ALA A 77 2.24 -17.67 3.35
N GLY A 78 3.43 -17.25 3.80
CA GLY A 78 3.82 -17.35 5.20
C GLY A 78 2.83 -16.59 6.10
N PRO A 79 2.93 -16.70 7.45
CA PRO A 79 2.03 -15.98 8.34
C PRO A 79 2.04 -14.50 7.94
N ALA A 80 0.89 -14.01 7.49
CA ALA A 80 0.72 -12.63 7.08
C ALA A 80 1.20 -11.78 8.26
N GLY A 81 2.31 -11.08 8.05
CA GLY A 81 3.15 -10.55 9.12
C GLY A 81 2.33 -9.96 10.25
N GLU A 82 2.43 -10.59 11.42
CA GLU A 82 2.17 -9.94 12.69
C GLU A 82 3.07 -8.70 12.73
N ARG A 83 2.47 -7.51 12.53
CA ARG A 83 2.79 -6.21 13.14
C ARG A 83 2.07 -5.05 12.44
#